data_AF-A0A9D4VV33-F1
#
_entry.id   AF-A0A9D4VV33-F1
#
_cell.length_a   1.000
_cell.length_b   1.000
_cell.length_c   1.000
_cell.angle_alpha   90.00
_cell.angle_beta   90.00
_cell.angle_gamma   90.00
#
_symmetry.space_group_name_H-M   'P 1'
#
loop_
_entity.id
_entity.type
_entity.pdbx_description
1 polymer ?
#
loop_
_entity_poly.entity_id
_entity_poly.type
_entity_poly.pdbx_seq_one_letter_code
_entity_poly.pdbx_strand_id
1 'polypeptide(L)'
;IVSFPNSFAYSLCFPQIQYLLDDVALHHSRLNKIPLQAQRDMYLLLSRFILFYNSAGKIDSFLKQCPVFQTAFLVGSPADIFVNELTDQLQKLKVEPVLLHYLSEVKVLQGIELRMTTSTRLKTCLYGFTSPGGPMYPTRAVRHAANWVK
;
A
#
# COMPACT_ATOMS: atom_id res chain seq x y z
N ILE A 1 -4.80 0.92 21.57
CA ILE A 1 -6.03 0.38 20.96
C ILE A 1 -6.65 1.51 20.16
N VAL A 2 -6.27 1.65 18.89
CA VAL A 2 -6.86 2.66 18.01
C VAL A 2 -8.12 2.03 17.44
N SER A 3 -9.28 2.47 17.92
CA SER A 3 -10.57 2.04 17.40
C SER A 3 -10.68 2.51 15.95
N PHE A 4 -10.48 1.60 15.00
CA PHE A 4 -10.70 1.85 13.59
C PHE A 4 -12.16 2.25 13.35
N PRO A 5 -12.43 3.27 12.52
CA PRO A 5 -13.77 3.58 12.11
C PRO A 5 -14.25 2.44 11.20
N ASN A 6 -15.32 1.76 11.61
CA ASN A 6 -15.95 0.59 10.97
C ASN A 6 -15.32 -0.76 11.29
N SER A 7 -15.36 -1.13 12.57
CA SER A 7 -15.01 -2.47 13.10
C SER A 7 -15.67 -3.64 12.34
N PHE A 8 -16.78 -3.42 11.64
CA PHE A 8 -17.54 -4.45 10.92
C PHE A 8 -16.93 -4.81 9.55
N ALA A 9 -16.46 -3.83 8.78
CA ALA A 9 -15.82 -4.09 7.48
C ALA A 9 -14.42 -4.70 7.67
N TYR A 10 -13.70 -4.26 8.71
CA TYR A 10 -12.43 -4.87 9.11
C TYR A 10 -12.63 -6.34 9.49
N SER A 11 -13.58 -6.66 10.37
CA SER A 11 -13.81 -8.04 10.81
C SER A 11 -14.23 -8.96 9.67
N LEU A 12 -14.96 -8.42 8.68
CA LEU A 12 -15.53 -9.22 7.62
C LEU A 12 -14.64 -9.32 6.38
N CYS A 13 -13.68 -8.42 6.14
CA CYS A 13 -12.75 -8.46 5.00
C CYS A 13 -11.33 -8.88 5.37
N PHE A 14 -10.94 -8.77 6.65
CA PHE A 14 -9.63 -9.16 7.14
C PHE A 14 -9.27 -10.62 6.85
N PRO A 15 -10.11 -11.62 7.20
CA PRO A 15 -9.73 -13.02 6.98
C PRO A 15 -9.58 -13.38 5.50
N GLN A 16 -10.36 -12.76 4.60
CA GLN A 16 -10.25 -13.01 3.16
C GLN A 16 -8.96 -12.41 2.60
N ILE A 17 -8.60 -11.19 2.99
CA ILE A 17 -7.35 -10.58 2.51
C ILE A 17 -6.14 -11.30 3.08
N GLN A 18 -6.21 -11.75 4.34
CA GLN A 18 -5.14 -12.53 4.93
C GLN A 18 -4.99 -13.90 4.27
N TYR A 19 -6.10 -14.59 3.96
CA TYR A 19 -6.07 -15.82 3.16
C TYR A 19 -5.50 -15.57 1.75
N LEU A 20 -5.95 -14.52 1.06
CA LEU A 20 -5.42 -14.18 -0.26
C LEU A 20 -3.92 -13.87 -0.23
N LEU A 21 -3.43 -13.22 0.84
CA LEU A 21 -2.01 -12.92 0.98
C LEU A 21 -1.21 -14.19 1.33
N ASP A 22 -1.54 -14.82 2.45
CA ASP A 22 -0.72 -15.88 3.06
C ASP A 22 -0.86 -17.21 2.31
N ASP A 23 -2.08 -17.58 1.97
CA ASP A 23 -2.41 -18.88 1.40
C ASP A 23 -2.36 -18.89 -0.13
N VAL A 24 -2.42 -17.74 -0.80
CA VAL A 24 -2.49 -17.67 -2.28
C VAL A 24 -1.32 -16.89 -2.87
N ALA A 25 -1.18 -15.60 -2.54
CA ALA A 25 -0.20 -14.72 -3.18
C ALA A 25 1.25 -15.09 -2.86
N LEU A 26 1.53 -15.50 -1.62
CA LEU A 26 2.88 -15.91 -1.19
C LEU A 26 3.25 -17.34 -1.61
N HIS A 27 2.32 -18.10 -2.18
CA HIS A 27 2.52 -19.50 -2.58
C HIS A 27 2.49 -19.66 -4.09
N HIS A 28 3.68 -19.66 -4.72
CA HIS A 28 3.85 -19.77 -6.17
C HIS A 28 3.07 -20.94 -6.81
N SER A 29 3.00 -22.09 -6.13
CA SER A 29 2.26 -23.27 -6.61
C SER A 29 0.74 -23.08 -6.71
N ARG A 30 0.18 -22.19 -5.89
CA ARG A 30 -1.25 -21.83 -5.91
C ARG A 30 -1.49 -20.64 -6.84
N LEU A 31 -0.58 -19.66 -6.83
CA LEU A 31 -0.61 -18.51 -7.72
C LEU A 31 -0.67 -18.93 -9.20
N ASN A 32 0.16 -19.89 -9.61
CA ASN A 32 0.21 -20.39 -10.99
C ASN A 32 -1.07 -21.10 -11.47
N LYS A 33 -2.00 -21.45 -10.57
CA LYS A 33 -3.30 -22.02 -10.94
C LYS A 33 -4.32 -20.95 -11.33
N ILE A 34 -4.03 -19.69 -11.04
CA ILE A 34 -4.92 -18.56 -11.30
C ILE A 34 -4.57 -17.97 -12.67
N PRO A 35 -5.56 -17.57 -13.49
CA PRO A 35 -5.29 -16.86 -14.74
C PRO A 35 -4.45 -15.60 -14.51
N LEU A 36 -3.51 -15.31 -15.40
CA LEU A 36 -2.55 -14.20 -15.23
C LEU A 36 -3.23 -12.85 -14.96
N GLN A 37 -4.39 -12.59 -15.57
CA GLN A 37 -5.14 -11.36 -15.32
C GLN A 37 -5.62 -11.25 -13.88
N ALA A 38 -6.19 -12.33 -13.32
CA ALA A 38 -6.63 -12.37 -11.94
C ALA A 38 -5.46 -12.30 -10.95
N GLN A 39 -4.29 -12.84 -11.30
CA GLN A 39 -3.07 -12.64 -10.49
C GLN A 39 -2.68 -11.16 -10.41
N ARG A 40 -2.73 -10.44 -11.54
CA ARG A 40 -2.44 -8.99 -11.58
C ARG A 40 -3.44 -8.20 -10.76
N ASP A 41 -4.73 -8.44 -10.96
CA ASP A 41 -5.79 -7.72 -10.24
C ASP A 41 -5.69 -7.97 -8.72
N MET A 42 -5.38 -9.21 -8.32
CA MET A 42 -5.11 -9.57 -6.93
C MET A 42 -3.85 -8.86 -6.39
N TYR A 43 -2.76 -8.80 -7.17
CA TYR A 43 -1.53 -8.11 -6.77
C TYR A 43 -1.78 -6.62 -6.53
N LEU A 44 -2.54 -5.95 -7.41
CA LEU A 44 -2.91 -4.54 -7.24
C LEU A 44 -3.81 -4.35 -6.01
N LEU A 45 -4.78 -5.24 -5.78
CA LEU A 45 -5.64 -5.20 -4.61
C LEU A 45 -4.82 -5.34 -3.32
N LEU A 46 -3.95 -6.36 -3.23
CA LEU A 46 -3.12 -6.60 -2.06
C LEU A 46 -2.13 -5.45 -1.82
N SER A 47 -1.60 -4.85 -2.88
CA SER A 47 -0.71 -3.68 -2.78
C SER A 47 -1.36 -2.52 -2.02
N ARG A 48 -2.68 -2.32 -2.17
CA ARG A 48 -3.40 -1.26 -1.46
C ARG A 48 -3.61 -1.56 0.02
N PHE A 49 -3.73 -2.83 0.41
CA PHE A 49 -4.21 -3.23 1.74
C PHE A 49 -3.16 -3.93 2.62
N ILE A 50 -2.00 -4.31 2.09
CA ILE A 50 -1.00 -5.07 2.86
C ILE A 50 -0.51 -4.33 4.12
N LEU A 51 -0.35 -3.00 4.04
CA LEU A 51 0.04 -2.17 5.18
C LEU A 51 -1.10 -2.02 6.20
N PHE A 52 -2.34 -1.94 5.71
CA PHE A 52 -3.53 -1.81 6.55
C PHE A 52 -3.78 -3.05 7.42
N TYR A 53 -3.36 -4.22 6.96
CA TYR A 53 -3.50 -5.45 7.73
C TYR A 53 -2.21 -5.83 8.47
N ASN A 54 -1.39 -4.84 8.81
CA ASN A 54 -0.16 -5.00 9.60
C ASN A 54 0.75 -6.14 9.08
N SER A 55 0.82 -6.28 7.75
CA SER A 55 1.58 -7.33 7.07
C SER A 55 2.84 -6.75 6.40
N ALA A 56 3.36 -5.65 6.93
CA ALA A 56 4.55 -4.96 6.40
C ALA A 56 5.77 -5.89 6.29
N GLY A 57 5.96 -6.80 7.25
CA GLY A 57 7.04 -7.79 7.23
C GLY A 57 6.96 -8.82 6.09
N LYS A 58 5.87 -8.85 5.32
CA LYS A 58 5.68 -9.75 4.18
C LYS A 58 5.94 -9.08 2.84
N ILE A 59 6.27 -7.78 2.81
CA ILE A 59 6.42 -7.00 1.57
C ILE A 59 7.52 -7.57 0.69
N ASP A 60 8.69 -7.91 1.22
CA ASP A 60 9.78 -8.46 0.40
C ASP A 60 9.37 -9.75 -0.32
N SER A 61 8.69 -10.65 0.39
CA SER A 61 8.17 -11.89 -0.18
C SER A 61 7.06 -11.63 -1.19
N PHE A 62 6.21 -10.64 -0.93
CA PHE A 62 5.12 -10.23 -1.82
C PHE A 62 5.65 -9.63 -3.13
N LEU A 63 6.63 -8.71 -3.07
CA LEU A 63 7.25 -8.08 -4.24
C LEU A 63 7.94 -9.12 -5.15
N LYS A 64 8.51 -10.18 -4.57
CA LYS A 64 9.10 -11.30 -5.31
C LYS A 64 8.07 -12.12 -6.09
N GLN A 65 6.79 -12.12 -5.67
CA GLN A 65 5.70 -12.84 -6.33
C GLN A 65 4.93 -11.96 -7.32
N CYS A 66 5.51 -10.84 -7.74
CA CYS A 66 4.86 -9.95 -8.71
C CYS A 66 4.62 -10.67 -10.05
N PRO A 67 3.38 -10.70 -10.54
CA PRO A 67 3.08 -11.28 -11.84
C PRO A 67 3.72 -10.44 -12.95
N VAL A 68 3.96 -11.07 -14.11
CA VAL A 68 4.48 -10.35 -15.28
C VAL A 68 3.43 -9.37 -15.79
N PHE A 69 3.75 -8.08 -15.84
CA PHE A 69 2.94 -7.06 -16.49
C PHE A 69 3.45 -6.85 -17.91
N GLN A 70 2.57 -6.94 -18.92
CA GLN A 70 2.95 -6.68 -20.32
C GLN A 70 3.50 -5.25 -20.49
N THR A 71 3.06 -4.33 -19.65
CA THR A 71 3.46 -2.92 -19.65
C THR A 71 4.62 -2.62 -18.68
N ALA A 72 5.39 -3.63 -18.26
CA ALA A 72 6.42 -3.50 -17.22
C ALA A 72 7.44 -2.38 -17.48
N PHE A 73 7.79 -2.09 -18.73
CA PHE A 73 8.66 -0.95 -19.06
C PHE A 73 8.07 0.38 -18.58
N LEU A 74 6.77 0.60 -18.80
CA LEU A 74 6.07 1.83 -18.41
C LEU A 74 5.71 1.85 -16.93
N VAL A 75 5.32 0.71 -16.35
CA VAL A 75 4.79 0.65 -14.97
C VAL A 75 5.91 0.56 -13.92
N GLY A 76 7.05 -0.03 -14.26
CA GLY A 76 8.22 -0.12 -13.38
C GLY A 76 8.42 -1.45 -12.70
N SER A 77 9.30 -1.45 -11.70
CA SER A 77 9.59 -2.62 -10.88
C SER A 77 8.37 -3.01 -10.03
N PRO A 78 8.33 -4.22 -9.44
CA PRO A 78 7.32 -4.61 -8.47
C PRO A 78 7.13 -3.59 -7.35
N ALA A 79 8.24 -2.99 -6.88
CA ALA A 79 8.24 -1.94 -5.88
C ALA A 79 7.58 -0.65 -6.41
N ASP A 80 7.83 -0.28 -7.65
CA ASP A 80 7.18 0.88 -8.27
C ASP A 80 5.66 0.69 -8.38
N ILE A 81 5.21 -0.49 -8.81
CA ILE A 81 3.79 -0.85 -8.88
C ILE A 81 3.15 -0.74 -7.50
N PHE A 82 3.78 -1.36 -6.51
CA PHE A 82 3.32 -1.36 -5.12
C PHE A 82 3.17 0.06 -4.58
N VAL A 83 4.22 0.87 -4.72
CA VAL A 83 4.23 2.25 -4.21
C VAL A 83 3.25 3.14 -4.96
N ASN A 84 3.04 2.93 -6.27
CA ASN A 84 2.01 3.66 -7.01
C ASN A 84 0.61 3.37 -6.49
N GLU A 85 0.26 2.10 -6.29
CA GLU A 85 -1.05 1.71 -5.75
C GLU A 85 -1.25 2.22 -4.32
N LEU A 86 -0.21 2.16 -3.49
CA LEU A 86 -0.23 2.73 -2.15
C LEU A 86 -0.40 4.26 -2.19
N THR A 87 0.31 4.96 -3.07
CA THR A 87 0.22 6.42 -3.21
C THR A 87 -1.19 6.83 -3.64
N ASP A 88 -1.75 6.15 -4.63
CA ASP A 88 -3.11 6.40 -5.11
C ASP A 88 -4.15 6.14 -4.00
N GLN A 89 -3.92 5.13 -3.17
CA GLN A 89 -4.78 4.83 -2.01
C GLN A 89 -4.69 5.93 -0.94
N LEU A 90 -3.48 6.40 -0.61
CA LEU A 90 -3.25 7.49 0.34
C LEU A 90 -3.95 8.79 -0.10
N GLN A 91 -3.88 9.12 -1.39
CA GLN A 91 -4.52 10.34 -1.93
C GLN A 91 -6.06 10.31 -1.87
N LYS A 92 -6.66 9.12 -1.95
CA LYS A 92 -8.12 8.93 -1.91
C LYS A 92 -8.66 8.84 -0.47
N LEU A 93 -7.81 8.54 0.51
CA LEU A 93 -8.19 8.34 1.90
C LEU A 93 -8.52 9.67 2.61
N LYS A 94 -9.79 9.80 3.00
CA LYS A 94 -10.28 10.94 3.80
C LYS A 94 -10.46 10.61 5.29
N VAL A 95 -10.33 9.34 5.65
CA VAL A 95 -10.56 8.83 7.00
C VAL A 95 -9.27 8.87 7.79
N GLU A 96 -9.17 9.82 8.72
CA GLU A 96 -7.93 10.13 9.42
C GLU A 96 -7.31 8.96 10.21
N PRO A 97 -8.05 8.19 11.03
CA PRO A 97 -7.45 7.07 11.76
C PRO A 97 -6.85 6.01 10.84
N VAL A 98 -7.47 5.79 9.68
CA VAL A 98 -6.96 4.86 8.67
C VAL A 98 -5.70 5.41 8.02
N LEU A 99 -5.69 6.69 7.66
CA LEU A 99 -4.52 7.36 7.09
C LEU A 99 -3.33 7.30 8.05
N LEU A 100 -3.54 7.58 9.35
CA LEU A 100 -2.50 7.46 10.38
C LEU A 100 -1.91 6.05 10.46
N HIS A 101 -2.76 5.03 10.34
CA HIS A 101 -2.30 3.64 10.33
C HIS A 101 -1.42 3.32 9.11
N TYR A 102 -1.79 3.77 7.92
CA TYR A 102 -0.90 3.62 6.77
C TYR A 102 0.43 4.35 6.99
N LEU A 103 0.38 5.61 7.41
CA LEU A 103 1.60 6.41 7.62
C LEU A 103 2.55 5.80 8.66
N SER A 104 2.04 5.10 9.69
CA SER A 104 2.91 4.40 10.66
C SER A 104 3.67 3.22 10.06
N GLU A 105 3.12 2.61 9.01
CA GLU A 105 3.68 1.43 8.35
C GLU A 105 4.50 1.77 7.10
N VAL A 106 4.29 2.95 6.48
CA VAL A 106 5.02 3.40 5.28
C VAL A 106 6.55 3.44 5.48
N LYS A 107 7.04 3.49 6.73
CA LYS A 107 8.47 3.34 7.07
C LYS A 107 9.12 2.09 6.48
N VAL A 108 8.35 1.03 6.21
CA VAL A 108 8.85 -0.20 5.58
C VAL A 108 9.35 0.03 4.14
N LEU A 109 8.99 1.16 3.52
CA LEU A 109 9.50 1.56 2.22
C LEU A 109 10.92 2.14 2.28
N GLN A 110 11.44 2.44 3.48
CA GLN A 110 12.80 2.98 3.61
C GLN A 110 13.82 1.97 3.09
N GLY A 111 14.68 2.41 2.17
CA GLY A 111 15.70 1.56 1.54
C GLY A 111 15.21 0.77 0.33
N ILE A 112 13.93 0.86 -0.05
CA ILE A 112 13.45 0.28 -1.31
C ILE A 112 13.88 1.17 -2.48
N GLU A 113 14.57 0.59 -3.45
CA GLU A 113 14.94 1.28 -4.68
C GLU A 113 13.71 1.51 -5.56
N LEU A 114 13.41 2.77 -5.86
CA LEU A 114 12.27 3.20 -6.67
C LEU A 114 12.76 4.04 -7.84
N ARG A 115 11.99 4.04 -8.93
CA ARG A 115 12.20 5.02 -10.00
C ARG A 115 11.99 6.44 -9.47
N MET A 116 12.71 7.39 -10.06
CA MET A 116 12.59 8.81 -9.74
C MET A 116 11.16 9.32 -9.82
N THR A 117 10.39 8.89 -10.83
CA THR A 117 8.98 9.26 -11.01
C THR A 117 8.12 8.77 -9.85
N THR A 118 8.24 7.51 -9.46
CA THR A 118 7.51 6.90 -8.34
C THR A 118 7.87 7.57 -7.01
N SER A 119 9.16 7.74 -6.74
CA SER A 119 9.63 8.40 -5.50
C SER A 119 9.13 9.85 -5.42
N THR A 120 9.15 10.58 -6.53
CA THR A 120 8.64 11.96 -6.59
C THR A 120 7.13 12.03 -6.33
N ARG A 121 6.35 11.08 -6.87
CA ARG A 121 4.90 10.99 -6.62
C ARG A 121 4.60 10.72 -5.14
N LEU A 122 5.29 9.75 -4.53
CA LEU A 122 5.13 9.43 -3.11
C LEU A 122 5.50 10.65 -2.24
N LYS A 123 6.66 11.27 -2.49
CA LYS A 123 7.10 12.46 -1.76
C LYS A 123 6.12 13.63 -1.88
N THR A 124 5.59 13.87 -3.08
CA THR A 124 4.56 14.90 -3.30
C THR A 124 3.29 14.60 -2.51
N CYS A 125 2.83 13.34 -2.50
CA CYS A 125 1.69 12.92 -1.70
C CYS A 125 1.91 13.17 -0.21
N LEU A 126 3.05 12.73 0.33
CA LEU A 126 3.41 12.91 1.74
C LEU A 126 3.56 14.39 2.11
N TYR A 127 4.14 15.19 1.21
CA TYR A 127 4.26 16.64 1.39
C TYR A 127 2.89 17.32 1.46
N GLY A 128 1.92 16.86 0.67
CA GLY A 128 0.52 17.30 0.72
C GLY A 128 -0.11 17.14 2.10
N PHE A 129 0.24 16.08 2.84
CA PHE A 129 -0.22 15.89 4.22
C PHE A 129 0.48 16.77 5.26
N THR A 130 1.50 17.54 4.87
CA THR A 130 2.28 18.38 5.79
C THR A 130 2.13 19.88 5.48
N SER A 131 1.59 20.22 4.31
CA SER A 131 1.55 21.58 3.81
C SER A 131 0.33 22.35 4.34
N PRO A 132 0.53 23.56 4.88
CA PRO A 132 -0.57 24.45 5.22
C PRO A 132 -1.28 24.93 3.94
N GLY A 133 -2.62 24.89 3.91
CA GLY A 133 -3.44 25.47 2.85
C GLY A 133 -3.88 24.52 1.72
N GLY A 134 -3.58 23.22 1.84
CA GLY A 134 -4.13 22.20 0.94
C GLY A 134 -5.66 22.07 1.07
N PRO A 135 -6.35 21.46 0.08
CA PRO A 135 -7.82 21.34 0.05
C PRO A 135 -8.43 20.63 1.26
N MET A 136 -7.62 19.89 2.02
CA MET A 136 -7.94 19.38 3.34
C MET A 136 -6.77 19.76 4.24
N TYR A 137 -7.00 20.56 5.28
CA TYR A 137 -5.96 20.85 6.28
C TYR A 137 -5.88 19.64 7.22
N PRO A 138 -4.87 18.77 7.12
CA PRO A 138 -4.82 17.55 7.91
C PRO A 138 -4.49 17.90 9.37
N THR A 139 -4.93 17.07 10.31
CA THR A 139 -4.68 17.32 11.73
C THR A 139 -3.20 17.28 12.09
N ARG A 140 -2.87 17.77 13.29
CA ARG A 140 -1.49 17.74 13.81
C ARG A 140 -0.91 16.32 13.82
N ALA A 141 -1.71 15.31 14.13
CA ALA A 141 -1.28 13.92 14.17
C ALA A 141 -0.84 13.43 12.78
N VAL A 142 -1.64 13.70 11.74
CA VAL A 142 -1.34 13.32 10.36
C VAL A 142 -0.08 14.02 9.85
N ARG A 143 0.07 15.33 10.13
CA ARG A 143 1.28 16.08 9.76
C ARG A 143 2.54 15.50 10.41
N HIS A 144 2.46 15.16 11.70
CA HIS A 144 3.60 14.59 12.42
C HIS A 144 3.98 13.22 11.86
N ALA A 145 3.00 12.35 11.59
CA ALA A 145 3.24 11.04 11.00
C ALA A 145 3.85 11.15 9.58
N ALA A 146 3.33 12.04 8.73
CA ALA A 146 3.85 12.23 7.38
C ALA A 146 5.26 12.83 7.34
N ASN A 147 5.60 13.75 8.26
CA ASN A 147 6.96 14.31 8.36
C ASN A 147 8.00 13.27 8.77
N TRP A 148 7.63 12.29 9.59
CA TRP A 148 8.53 11.21 10.00
C TRP A 148 8.92 10.26 8.86
N VAL A 149 8.16 10.27 7.77
CA VAL A 149 8.38 9.39 6.61
C VAL A 149 9.30 10.03 5.56
N LYS A 150 9.51 11.36 5.61
CA LYS A 150 10.41 12.09 4.70
C LYS A 150 11.87 11.74 4.95
#